data_AF-A0AAD2E3V5-F1
#
_entry.id   AF-A0AAD2E3V5-F1
#
_cell.length_a   1.000
_cell.length_b   1.000
_cell.length_c   1.000
_cell.angle_alpha   90.00
_cell.angle_beta   90.00
_cell.angle_gamma   90.00
#
_symmetry.space_group_name_H-M   'P 1'
#
loop_
_entity.id
_entity.type
_entity.pdbx_description
1 polymer ?
#
loop_
_entity_poly.entity_id
_entity_poly.type
_entity_poly.pdbx_seq_one_letter_code
_entity_poly.pdbx_strand_id
1 'polypeptide(L)'
;MLNSTVLITNTWWAQNHRPILSTLFRRFPVQCHFSSNFSPEASHYIQEDYDDFLPWLERKAGTRISSVLSIGKSAYGRSLYASKYIRTWDCILEVPYSVQLSKDNLPPDIASSLGSEVSNVAKVALLILYEQKLGQNSEWFPYISRLPQPADMHSTILWRDDELEMIQPSALYEETTRLKAQMEMDFCAVKVAFDHFPHVFGDVKLQDFAYAYALVTSRAWESSKGVSMIPFADFLNHDGTSQSCALSDEGKQHSEVIADRDYAPGDQVLIRYGKFSNATLLLDFGFTLPHNIYDQVQIELNVPHHDQLCVMKLKLLHRYQAPSIKDVNVFSSSGNSFTIKEVQAASRRGRGIPQSLRAFGRILISDSQQELNALAKEAEQHDGRLARHPLKNKRREIEAHQLLLSKIAKLIEEYDASIKSLGSMPRVYGKGSLRRQLARDLLTGELRVLQSASAWLKNYCVTLSSD
;
A
#
# COMPACT_ATOMS: atom_id res chain seq x y z
N MET A 1 8.30 7.18 -24.28
CA MET A 1 8.99 7.33 -22.98
C MET A 1 8.32 6.35 -22.05
N LEU A 2 9.10 5.51 -21.36
CA LEU A 2 8.56 4.58 -20.38
C LEU A 2 8.35 5.32 -19.07
N ASN A 3 7.10 5.42 -18.64
CA ASN A 3 6.74 5.94 -17.34
C ASN A 3 6.41 4.76 -16.42
N SER A 4 6.84 4.80 -15.16
CA SER A 4 6.45 3.77 -14.19
C SER A 4 4.95 3.85 -13.94
N THR A 5 4.23 2.74 -14.16
CA THR A 5 2.84 2.60 -13.75
C THR A 5 2.83 2.03 -12.33
N VAL A 6 2.07 2.65 -11.43
CA VAL A 6 1.99 2.18 -10.04
C VAL A 6 0.61 1.57 -9.84
N LEU A 7 0.56 0.39 -9.22
CA LEU A 7 -0.71 -0.15 -8.76
C LEU A 7 -1.36 0.84 -7.79
N ILE A 8 -2.68 0.97 -7.86
CA ILE A 8 -3.40 1.90 -7.00
C ILE A 8 -3.18 1.51 -5.54
N THR A 9 -3.01 2.52 -4.70
CA THR A 9 -2.92 2.34 -3.25
C THR A 9 -3.86 3.30 -2.54
N ASN A 10 -4.68 2.78 -1.63
CA ASN A 10 -5.58 3.59 -0.82
C ASN A 10 -4.94 4.06 0.48
N THR A 11 -3.77 3.51 0.85
CA THR A 11 -3.02 4.02 2.01
C THR A 11 -2.53 5.45 1.75
N TRP A 12 -3.01 6.40 2.56
CA TRP A 12 -2.76 7.84 2.42
C TRP A 12 -1.26 8.20 2.36
N TRP A 13 -0.40 7.44 3.05
CA TRP A 13 1.07 7.61 3.07
C TRP A 13 1.77 7.07 1.82
N ALA A 14 1.22 6.04 1.16
CA ALA A 14 1.75 5.57 -0.11
C ALA A 14 1.56 6.64 -1.19
N GLN A 15 0.47 7.40 -1.11
CA GLN A 15 0.23 8.56 -1.98
C GLN A 15 1.24 9.69 -1.74
N ASN A 16 1.60 9.97 -0.47
CA ASN A 16 2.62 10.97 -0.09
C ASN A 16 4.08 10.55 -0.37
N HIS A 17 4.31 9.28 -0.74
CA HIS A 17 5.61 8.75 -1.12
C HIS A 17 5.69 8.34 -2.59
N ARG A 18 4.81 8.88 -3.46
CA ARG A 18 5.01 8.81 -4.92
C ARG A 18 6.40 9.41 -5.23
N PRO A 19 7.39 8.60 -5.64
CA PRO A 19 8.59 9.20 -6.18
C PRO A 19 8.18 9.83 -7.51
N ILE A 20 8.47 11.12 -7.70
CA ILE A 20 8.49 11.73 -9.04
C ILE A 20 9.66 11.02 -9.76
N LEU A 21 9.39 9.84 -10.35
CA LEU A 21 10.37 9.11 -11.13
C LEU A 21 10.34 9.65 -12.55
N SER A 22 11.09 10.73 -12.79
CA SER A 22 11.72 10.91 -14.09
C SER A 22 12.96 10.00 -14.17
N THR A 23 12.75 8.68 -14.18
CA THR A 23 13.88 7.76 -14.35
C THR A 23 14.19 7.58 -15.83
N LEU A 24 15.15 8.37 -16.31
CA LEU A 24 16.10 7.83 -17.29
C LEU A 24 16.78 6.62 -16.62
N PHE A 25 16.53 5.41 -17.12
CA PHE A 25 17.26 4.22 -16.73
C PHE A 25 18.77 4.45 -16.96
N ARG A 26 19.51 4.89 -15.94
CA ARG A 26 20.97 4.91 -15.98
C ARG A 26 21.48 3.52 -15.58
N ARG A 27 22.07 2.85 -16.57
CA ARG A 27 22.82 1.60 -16.45
C ARG A 27 23.89 1.71 -15.36
N PHE A 28 23.68 1.09 -14.21
CA PHE A 28 24.76 0.73 -13.29
C PHE A 28 24.43 -0.62 -12.64
N PRO A 29 25.35 -1.61 -12.70
CA PRO A 29 25.17 -2.86 -12.00
C PRO A 29 25.53 -2.66 -10.52
N VAL A 30 24.57 -2.88 -9.62
CA VAL A 30 24.86 -3.11 -8.20
C VAL A 30 24.42 -4.53 -7.90
N GLN A 31 25.41 -5.41 -7.83
CA GLN A 31 25.24 -6.82 -7.55
C GLN A 31 25.20 -7.00 -6.02
N CYS A 32 24.00 -7.13 -5.46
CA CYS A 32 23.81 -7.55 -4.08
C CYS A 32 23.39 -9.02 -4.08
N HIS A 33 24.35 -9.91 -3.84
CA HIS A 33 24.07 -11.32 -3.61
C HIS A 33 23.46 -11.48 -2.22
N PHE A 34 22.17 -11.76 -2.15
CA PHE A 34 21.53 -12.35 -0.99
C PHE A 34 20.84 -13.64 -1.43
N SER A 35 21.39 -14.76 -0.98
CA SER A 35 20.80 -16.09 -1.12
C SER A 35 19.63 -16.22 -0.16
N SER A 36 18.41 -16.05 -0.64
CA SER A 36 17.20 -16.44 0.09
C SER A 36 16.85 -17.88 -0.25
N ASN A 37 17.32 -18.82 0.57
CA ASN A 37 16.80 -20.19 0.56
C ASN A 37 15.42 -20.19 1.23
N PHE A 38 14.36 -20.06 0.46
CA PHE A 38 13.01 -20.42 0.88
C PHE A 38 12.31 -21.13 -0.28
N SER A 39 12.28 -22.45 -0.20
CA SER A 39 11.37 -23.30 -0.95
C SER A 39 10.31 -23.76 0.05
N PRO A 40 9.04 -23.37 -0.12
CA PRO A 40 7.95 -24.21 0.33
C PRO A 40 7.78 -25.29 -0.74
N GLU A 41 8.15 -26.53 -0.41
CA GLU A 41 7.76 -27.72 -1.16
C GLU A 41 6.23 -27.86 -1.09
N ALA A 42 5.52 -27.12 -1.93
CA ALA A 42 4.14 -27.38 -2.28
C ALA A 42 4.16 -27.94 -3.70
N SER A 43 3.78 -29.21 -3.84
CA SER A 43 3.64 -29.89 -5.13
C SER A 43 2.92 -29.00 -6.14
N HIS A 44 3.64 -28.50 -7.15
CA HIS A 44 3.11 -27.67 -8.23
C HIS A 44 2.23 -28.51 -9.14
N TYR A 45 0.94 -28.62 -8.81
CA TYR A 45 -0.05 -29.02 -9.80
C TYR A 45 -0.30 -27.82 -10.72
N ILE A 46 0.43 -27.75 -11.84
CA ILE A 46 0.04 -26.92 -12.97
C ILE A 46 -1.22 -27.57 -13.55
N GLN A 47 -2.39 -27.13 -13.10
CA GLN A 47 -3.62 -27.41 -13.80
C GLN A 47 -3.58 -26.54 -15.06
N GLU A 48 -3.13 -27.11 -16.17
CA GLU A 48 -3.22 -26.48 -17.49
C GLU A 48 -4.70 -26.23 -17.77
N ASP A 49 -5.12 -24.98 -17.61
CA ASP A 49 -6.39 -24.52 -18.16
C ASP A 49 -6.18 -24.50 -19.69
N TYR A 50 -7.02 -25.19 -20.46
CA TYR A 50 -7.05 -25.04 -21.91
C TYR A 50 -7.54 -23.61 -22.20
N ASP A 51 -6.60 -22.67 -22.21
CA ASP A 51 -6.90 -21.27 -21.96
C ASP A 51 -7.20 -20.52 -23.26
N ASP A 52 -8.49 -20.30 -23.50
CA ASP A 52 -9.00 -19.45 -24.59
C ASP A 52 -8.85 -17.94 -24.31
N PHE A 53 -8.27 -17.57 -23.16
CA PHE A 53 -8.17 -16.19 -22.71
C PHE A 53 -7.26 -15.32 -23.59
N LEU A 54 -6.03 -15.75 -23.84
CA LEU A 54 -5.12 -14.99 -24.71
C LEU A 54 -5.69 -14.85 -26.14
N PRO A 55 -6.18 -15.93 -26.80
CA PRO A 55 -6.86 -15.80 -28.08
C PRO A 55 -8.08 -14.86 -28.08
N TRP A 56 -8.84 -14.80 -26.99
CA TRP A 56 -9.92 -13.81 -26.83
C TRP A 56 -9.36 -12.39 -26.70
N LEU A 57 -8.35 -12.18 -25.85
CA LEU A 57 -7.77 -10.87 -25.60
C LEU A 57 -7.12 -10.30 -26.87
N GLU A 58 -6.47 -11.13 -27.67
CA GLU A 58 -5.91 -10.77 -28.98
C GLU A 58 -6.99 -10.33 -29.97
N ARG A 59 -8.11 -11.07 -30.05
CA ARG A 59 -9.25 -10.68 -30.90
C ARG A 59 -9.84 -9.34 -30.47
N LYS A 60 -9.99 -9.11 -29.16
CA LYS A 60 -10.50 -7.85 -28.62
C LYS A 60 -9.52 -6.69 -28.84
N ALA A 61 -8.21 -6.95 -28.76
CA ALA A 61 -7.17 -5.97 -29.02
C ALA A 61 -7.04 -5.61 -30.51
N GLY A 62 -7.44 -6.51 -31.41
CA GLY A 62 -7.16 -6.41 -32.84
C GLY A 62 -5.69 -6.59 -33.19
N THR A 63 -4.88 -7.11 -32.25
CA THR A 63 -3.44 -7.35 -32.40
C THR A 63 -3.00 -8.48 -31.49
N ARG A 64 -1.82 -9.04 -31.77
CA ARG A 64 -1.22 -10.09 -30.94
C ARG A 64 -0.80 -9.53 -29.58
N ILE A 65 -1.02 -10.28 -28.51
CA ILE A 65 -0.53 -9.96 -27.17
C ILE A 65 0.85 -10.61 -27.04
N SER A 66 1.90 -9.79 -26.91
CA SER A 66 3.24 -10.33 -26.70
C SER A 66 3.32 -10.88 -25.28
N SER A 67 3.35 -12.21 -25.14
CA SER A 67 3.47 -12.88 -23.87
C SER A 67 4.33 -14.12 -24.00
N VAL A 68 5.18 -14.34 -22.99
CA VAL A 68 5.94 -15.57 -22.80
C VAL A 68 5.47 -16.33 -21.56
N LEU A 69 4.20 -16.13 -21.21
CA LEU A 69 3.57 -16.62 -19.99
C LEU A 69 2.39 -17.54 -20.29
N SER A 70 2.14 -18.48 -19.37
CA SER A 70 0.93 -19.31 -19.31
C SER A 70 0.17 -19.05 -18.02
N ILE A 71 -1.16 -19.17 -18.07
CA ILE A 71 -2.00 -19.07 -16.88
C ILE A 71 -1.93 -20.37 -16.09
N GLY A 72 -1.82 -20.26 -14.77
CA GLY A 72 -1.99 -21.38 -13.85
C GLY A 72 -2.56 -20.93 -12.51
N LYS A 73 -2.46 -21.81 -11.51
CA LYS A 73 -2.83 -21.51 -10.12
C LYS A 73 -1.65 -21.75 -9.19
N SER A 74 -1.55 -20.96 -8.13
CA SER A 74 -0.61 -21.13 -7.03
C SER A 74 -1.34 -20.98 -5.69
N ALA A 75 -0.60 -20.98 -4.57
CA ALA A 75 -1.14 -20.63 -3.27
C ALA A 75 -1.71 -19.20 -3.20
N TYR A 76 -1.36 -18.33 -4.16
CA TYR A 76 -1.87 -16.96 -4.27
C TYR A 76 -3.13 -16.85 -5.15
N GLY A 77 -3.70 -17.97 -5.61
CA GLY A 77 -4.81 -17.99 -6.57
C GLY A 77 -4.30 -18.07 -8.01
N ARG A 78 -4.92 -17.34 -8.94
CA ARG A 78 -4.43 -17.32 -10.34
C ARG A 78 -3.02 -16.74 -10.39
N SER A 79 -2.18 -17.27 -11.25
CA SER A 79 -0.78 -16.89 -11.39
C SER A 79 -0.33 -17.03 -12.84
N LEU A 80 0.75 -16.33 -13.19
CA LEU A 80 1.41 -16.50 -14.47
C LEU A 80 2.75 -17.21 -14.30
N TYR A 81 3.02 -18.13 -15.22
CA TYR A 81 4.22 -18.95 -15.25
C TYR A 81 4.97 -18.75 -16.55
N ALA A 82 6.29 -18.80 -16.52
CA ALA A 82 7.11 -18.72 -17.72
C ALA A 82 6.84 -19.95 -18.61
N SER A 83 6.39 -19.74 -19.85
CA SER A 83 6.14 -20.84 -20.81
C SER A 83 7.41 -21.30 -21.54
N LYS A 84 8.46 -20.50 -21.45
CA LYS A 84 9.80 -20.77 -21.97
C LYS A 84 10.84 -20.05 -21.12
N TYR A 85 12.13 -20.23 -21.42
CA TYR A 85 13.18 -19.46 -20.77
C TYR A 85 13.02 -17.96 -21.05
N ILE A 86 13.08 -17.13 -20.01
CA ILE A 86 13.04 -15.67 -20.06
C ILE A 86 14.36 -15.17 -19.50
N ARG A 87 15.08 -14.32 -20.24
CA ARG A 87 16.30 -13.68 -19.74
C ARG A 87 15.95 -12.39 -19.03
N THR A 88 16.80 -12.02 -18.09
CA THR A 88 16.84 -10.69 -17.51
C THR A 88 16.82 -9.65 -18.65
N TRP A 89 15.96 -8.64 -18.52
CA TRP A 89 15.69 -7.59 -19.50
C TRP A 89 14.83 -7.97 -20.71
N ASP A 90 14.39 -9.23 -20.82
CA ASP A 90 13.38 -9.58 -21.82
C ASP A 90 12.03 -8.94 -21.46
N CYS A 91 11.28 -8.55 -22.50
CA CYS A 91 9.88 -8.18 -22.34
C CYS A 91 9.05 -9.44 -22.07
N ILE A 92 8.47 -9.51 -20.89
CA ILE A 92 7.65 -10.64 -20.44
C ILE A 92 6.25 -10.56 -21.06
N LEU A 93 5.69 -9.36 -21.03
CA LEU A 93 4.30 -9.09 -21.36
C LEU A 93 4.18 -7.69 -21.95
N GLU A 94 3.43 -7.54 -23.03
CA GLU A 94 3.00 -6.27 -23.60
C GLU A 94 1.49 -6.32 -23.88
N VAL A 95 0.73 -5.42 -23.24
CA VAL A 95 -0.74 -5.33 -23.37
C VAL A 95 -1.14 -3.95 -23.88
N PRO A 96 -1.84 -3.84 -25.02
CA PRO A 96 -2.30 -2.56 -25.55
C PRO A 96 -3.25 -1.83 -24.60
N TYR A 97 -3.22 -0.51 -24.59
CA TYR A 97 -4.15 0.31 -23.81
C TYR A 97 -5.62 0.13 -24.25
N SER A 98 -5.87 -0.27 -25.50
CA SER A 98 -7.22 -0.49 -26.04
C SER A 98 -8.00 -1.62 -25.36
N VAL A 99 -7.32 -2.53 -24.66
CA VAL A 99 -7.94 -3.65 -23.92
C VAL A 99 -7.89 -3.49 -22.41
N GLN A 100 -7.53 -2.31 -21.91
CA GLN A 100 -7.67 -2.02 -20.49
C GLN A 100 -9.12 -1.70 -20.14
N LEU A 101 -9.56 -2.06 -18.94
CA LEU A 101 -10.84 -1.62 -18.38
C LEU A 101 -10.61 -0.34 -17.58
N SER A 102 -11.04 0.79 -18.11
CA SER A 102 -11.04 2.10 -17.43
C SER A 102 -12.47 2.65 -17.36
N LYS A 103 -12.65 3.77 -16.66
CA LYS A 103 -13.94 4.48 -16.62
C LYS A 103 -14.48 4.84 -18.01
N ASP A 104 -13.62 4.91 -19.03
CA ASP A 104 -14.00 5.29 -20.39
C ASP A 104 -14.73 4.16 -21.12
N ASN A 105 -14.71 2.93 -20.58
CA ASN A 105 -15.49 1.81 -21.09
C ASN A 105 -16.93 1.78 -20.54
N LEU A 106 -17.32 2.69 -19.63
CA LEU A 106 -18.71 2.82 -19.23
C LEU A 106 -19.57 3.27 -20.42
N PRO A 107 -20.80 2.72 -20.59
CA PRO A 107 -21.74 3.25 -21.56
C PRO A 107 -21.95 4.76 -21.39
N PRO A 108 -21.98 5.56 -22.47
CA PRO A 108 -22.06 7.02 -22.39
C PRO A 108 -23.22 7.53 -21.53
N ASP A 109 -24.39 6.89 -21.63
CA ASP A 109 -25.58 7.26 -20.87
C ASP A 109 -25.37 7.05 -19.36
N ILE A 110 -24.74 5.93 -18.97
CA ILE A 110 -24.37 5.67 -17.57
C ILE A 110 -23.31 6.68 -17.11
N ALA A 111 -22.24 6.88 -17.89
CA ALA A 111 -21.17 7.80 -17.54
C ALA A 111 -21.67 9.24 -17.35
N SER A 112 -22.61 9.69 -18.19
CA SER A 112 -23.22 11.02 -18.13
C SER A 112 -24.12 11.25 -16.91
N SER A 113 -24.64 10.17 -16.30
CA SER A 113 -25.47 10.23 -15.10
C SER A 113 -24.65 10.44 -13.81
N LEU A 114 -23.34 10.25 -13.88
CA LEU A 114 -22.45 10.32 -12.71
C LEU A 114 -21.92 11.74 -12.51
N GLY A 115 -21.98 12.21 -11.27
CA GLY A 115 -21.37 13.48 -10.88
C GLY A 115 -19.84 13.45 -10.86
N SER A 116 -19.26 14.63 -10.73
CA SER A 116 -17.79 14.82 -10.65
C SER A 116 -17.20 14.31 -9.34
N GLU A 117 -18.02 14.18 -8.30
CA GLU A 117 -17.66 13.70 -6.96
C GLU A 117 -17.35 12.19 -6.92
N VAL A 118 -17.86 11.42 -7.87
CA VAL A 118 -17.61 9.98 -7.94
C VAL A 118 -16.14 9.72 -8.28
N SER A 119 -15.44 9.01 -7.39
CA SER A 119 -14.02 8.69 -7.57
C SER A 119 -13.76 7.85 -8.84
N ASN A 120 -12.56 7.96 -9.43
CA ASN A 120 -12.21 7.12 -10.59
C ASN A 120 -12.27 5.62 -10.25
N VAL A 121 -11.91 5.24 -9.03
CA VAL A 121 -12.01 3.85 -8.53
C VAL A 121 -13.48 3.41 -8.52
N ALA A 122 -14.39 4.24 -8.00
CA ALA A 122 -15.82 3.96 -8.00
C ALA A 122 -16.42 3.84 -9.40
N LYS A 123 -15.95 4.65 -10.36
CA LYS A 123 -16.37 4.56 -11.77
C LYS A 123 -15.97 3.22 -12.39
N VAL A 124 -14.74 2.76 -12.15
CA VAL A 124 -14.30 1.44 -12.63
C VAL A 124 -15.01 0.32 -11.86
N ALA A 125 -15.30 0.48 -10.57
CA ALA A 125 -16.07 -0.51 -9.80
C ALA A 125 -17.51 -0.64 -10.35
N LEU A 126 -18.15 0.48 -10.72
CA LEU A 126 -19.44 0.49 -11.40
C LEU A 126 -19.37 -0.23 -12.76
N LEU A 127 -18.30 -0.02 -13.53
CA LEU A 127 -18.07 -0.76 -14.78
C LEU A 127 -17.96 -2.26 -14.53
N ILE A 128 -17.21 -2.69 -13.50
CA ILE A 128 -17.10 -4.12 -13.16
C ILE A 128 -18.47 -4.70 -12.82
N LEU A 129 -19.30 -3.99 -12.06
CA LEU A 129 -20.67 -4.42 -11.79
C LEU A 129 -21.51 -4.49 -13.06
N TYR A 130 -21.41 -3.49 -13.94
CA TYR A 130 -22.12 -3.45 -15.21
C TYR A 130 -21.80 -4.69 -16.06
N GLU A 131 -20.51 -4.98 -16.25
CA GLU A 131 -20.05 -6.14 -17.03
C GLU A 131 -20.44 -7.48 -16.37
N GLN A 132 -20.40 -7.56 -15.04
CA GLN A 132 -20.89 -8.73 -14.30
C GLN A 132 -22.38 -8.98 -14.52
N LYS A 133 -23.20 -7.92 -14.55
CA LYS A 133 -24.65 -8.00 -14.75
C LYS A 133 -25.04 -8.39 -16.17
N LEU A 134 -24.24 -7.98 -17.16
CA LEU A 134 -24.39 -8.48 -18.54
C LEU A 134 -24.12 -9.98 -18.66
N GLY A 135 -23.32 -10.55 -17.76
CA GLY A 135 -22.99 -11.98 -17.74
C GLY A 135 -22.34 -12.41 -19.07
N GLN A 136 -22.85 -13.47 -19.68
CA GLN A 136 -22.32 -13.98 -20.97
C GLN A 136 -22.48 -13.00 -22.14
N ASN A 137 -23.34 -11.99 -22.01
CA ASN A 137 -23.49 -10.94 -23.03
C ASN A 137 -22.38 -9.88 -22.95
N SER A 138 -21.58 -9.87 -21.88
CA SER A 138 -20.42 -9.00 -21.75
C SER A 138 -19.31 -9.45 -22.70
N GLU A 139 -18.78 -8.54 -23.50
CA GLU A 139 -17.55 -8.81 -24.26
C GLU A 139 -16.34 -9.08 -23.35
N TRP A 140 -16.39 -8.62 -22.10
CA TRP A 140 -15.38 -8.82 -21.07
C TRP A 140 -15.61 -10.08 -20.24
N PHE A 141 -16.67 -10.86 -20.51
CA PHE A 141 -16.99 -12.06 -19.74
C PHE A 141 -15.79 -13.01 -19.53
N PRO A 142 -14.93 -13.30 -20.53
CA PRO A 142 -13.77 -14.18 -20.32
C PRO A 142 -12.77 -13.65 -19.27
N TYR A 143 -12.68 -12.32 -19.09
CA TYR A 143 -11.87 -11.69 -18.05
C TYR A 143 -12.61 -11.58 -16.72
N ILE A 144 -13.84 -11.08 -16.74
CA ILE A 144 -14.64 -10.87 -15.52
C ILE A 144 -14.92 -12.18 -14.80
N SER A 145 -15.24 -13.26 -15.52
CA SER A 145 -15.45 -14.61 -14.95
C SER A 145 -14.19 -15.19 -14.31
N ARG A 146 -13.02 -14.67 -14.66
CA ARG A 146 -11.74 -15.07 -14.11
C ARG A 146 -11.41 -14.29 -12.83
N LEU A 147 -11.97 -13.12 -12.56
CA LEU A 147 -11.63 -12.36 -11.34
C LEU A 147 -11.85 -13.17 -10.03
N PRO A 148 -11.07 -12.88 -8.96
CA PRO A 148 -11.21 -13.58 -7.67
C PRO A 148 -12.63 -13.51 -7.15
N GLN A 149 -13.14 -14.62 -6.61
CA GLN A 149 -14.50 -14.63 -6.07
C GLN A 149 -14.54 -13.91 -4.72
N PRO A 150 -15.72 -13.48 -4.23
CA PRO A 150 -15.84 -12.79 -2.93
C PRO A 150 -15.26 -13.59 -1.74
N ALA A 151 -15.22 -14.92 -1.85
CA ALA A 151 -14.61 -15.79 -0.84
C ALA A 151 -13.08 -15.60 -0.73
N ASP A 152 -12.42 -15.32 -1.85
CA ASP A 152 -10.96 -15.19 -2.01
C ASP A 152 -10.44 -13.79 -1.65
N MET A 153 -11.35 -12.82 -1.44
CA MET A 153 -10.99 -11.44 -1.15
C MET A 153 -10.84 -11.19 0.35
N HIS A 154 -9.63 -10.75 0.74
CA HIS A 154 -9.24 -10.55 2.13
C HIS A 154 -8.78 -9.12 2.46
N SER A 155 -8.98 -8.15 1.56
CA SER A 155 -8.77 -6.73 1.85
C SER A 155 -9.58 -6.28 3.07
N THR A 156 -9.01 -5.46 3.96
CA THR A 156 -9.67 -5.05 5.22
C THR A 156 -10.95 -4.25 5.01
N ILE A 157 -11.11 -3.61 3.85
CA ILE A 157 -12.37 -2.96 3.46
C ILE A 157 -13.58 -3.94 3.47
N LEU A 158 -13.32 -5.24 3.29
CA LEU A 158 -14.32 -6.32 3.30
C LEU A 158 -14.40 -7.08 4.63
N TRP A 159 -13.73 -6.61 5.67
CA TRP A 159 -13.77 -7.23 7.01
C TRP A 159 -15.01 -6.77 7.77
N ARG A 160 -15.60 -7.68 8.55
CA ARG A 160 -16.62 -7.29 9.54
C ARG A 160 -15.97 -6.50 10.68
N ASP A 161 -16.77 -5.85 11.49
CA ASP A 161 -16.27 -5.02 12.60
C ASP A 161 -15.49 -5.86 13.63
N ASP A 162 -16.00 -7.05 13.97
CA ASP A 162 -15.32 -8.01 14.86
C ASP A 162 -13.97 -8.50 14.29
N GLU A 163 -13.87 -8.60 12.96
CA GLU A 163 -12.62 -8.95 12.31
C GLU A 163 -11.65 -7.76 12.30
N LEU A 164 -12.15 -6.55 12.11
CA LEU A 164 -11.35 -5.33 12.08
C LEU A 164 -10.79 -4.99 13.46
N GLU A 165 -11.50 -5.29 14.54
CA GLU A 165 -10.99 -5.15 15.91
C GLU A 165 -9.68 -5.93 16.15
N MET A 166 -9.45 -7.03 15.41
CA MET A 166 -8.24 -7.86 15.53
C MET A 166 -6.94 -7.11 15.20
N ILE A 167 -7.01 -6.01 14.44
CA ILE A 167 -5.82 -5.24 14.03
C ILE A 167 -5.57 -4.01 14.92
N GLN A 168 -6.32 -3.79 16.00
CA GLN A 168 -5.94 -2.77 16.96
C GLN A 168 -4.65 -3.17 17.71
N PRO A 169 -3.71 -2.24 17.97
CA PRO A 169 -3.83 -0.79 17.84
C PRO A 169 -3.21 -0.22 16.53
N SER A 170 -3.13 -1.00 15.45
CA SER A 170 -2.59 -0.53 14.16
C SER A 170 -3.37 0.66 13.62
N ALA A 171 -2.67 1.64 13.06
CA ALA A 171 -3.27 2.77 12.33
C ALA A 171 -4.11 2.31 11.12
N LEU A 172 -3.87 1.08 10.63
CA LEU A 172 -4.67 0.46 9.59
C LEU A 172 -6.16 0.34 9.97
N TYR A 173 -6.48 0.22 11.27
CA TYR A 173 -7.86 0.20 11.75
C TYR A 173 -8.62 1.47 11.33
N GLU A 174 -8.04 2.63 11.63
CA GLU A 174 -8.63 3.92 11.30
C GLU A 174 -8.63 4.18 9.80
N GLU A 175 -7.54 3.81 9.10
CA GLU A 175 -7.46 3.93 7.64
C GLU A 175 -8.53 3.11 6.93
N THR A 176 -8.74 1.87 7.36
CA THR A 176 -9.79 1.00 6.82
C THR A 176 -11.17 1.60 7.09
N THR A 177 -11.40 2.12 8.31
CA THR A 177 -12.67 2.75 8.68
C THR A 177 -12.97 3.97 7.80
N ARG A 178 -11.97 4.82 7.56
CA ARG A 178 -12.08 5.97 6.65
C ARG A 178 -12.37 5.54 5.21
N LEU A 179 -11.67 4.52 4.72
CA LEU A 179 -11.89 4.01 3.35
C LEU A 179 -13.28 3.40 3.18
N LYS A 180 -13.79 2.68 4.19
CA LYS A 180 -15.17 2.18 4.19
C LYS A 180 -16.19 3.33 4.09
N ALA A 181 -16.02 4.38 4.88
CA ALA A 181 -16.89 5.56 4.82
C ALA A 181 -16.83 6.26 3.45
N GLN A 182 -15.65 6.37 2.84
CA GLN A 182 -15.51 6.91 1.48
C GLN A 182 -16.19 6.03 0.44
N MET A 183 -16.04 4.70 0.54
CA MET A 183 -16.67 3.73 -0.35
C MET A 183 -18.20 3.74 -0.21
N GLU A 184 -18.74 3.96 0.99
CA GLU A 184 -20.18 4.17 1.23
C GLU A 184 -20.69 5.46 0.59
N MET A 185 -19.93 6.56 0.66
CA MET A 185 -20.27 7.80 -0.05
C MET A 185 -20.25 7.59 -1.57
N ASP A 186 -19.24 6.90 -2.09
CA ASP A 186 -19.14 6.55 -3.50
C ASP A 186 -20.33 5.66 -3.93
N PHE A 187 -20.73 4.69 -3.10
CA PHE A 187 -21.90 3.84 -3.35
C PHE A 187 -23.19 4.66 -3.46
N CYS A 188 -23.40 5.59 -2.53
CA CYS A 188 -24.53 6.52 -2.57
C CYS A 188 -24.52 7.38 -3.84
N ALA A 189 -23.35 7.84 -4.27
CA ALA A 189 -23.21 8.68 -5.46
C ALA A 189 -23.46 7.90 -6.76
N VAL A 190 -23.03 6.63 -6.85
CA VAL A 190 -23.30 5.80 -8.05
C VAL A 190 -24.71 5.22 -8.09
N LYS A 191 -25.47 5.28 -6.99
CA LYS A 191 -26.85 4.76 -6.93
C LYS A 191 -27.76 5.38 -7.99
N VAL A 192 -27.49 6.62 -8.38
CA VAL A 192 -28.16 7.28 -9.51
C VAL A 192 -28.13 6.43 -10.79
N ALA A 193 -27.03 5.74 -11.07
CA ALA A 193 -26.93 4.86 -12.24
C ALA A 193 -27.79 3.59 -12.06
N PHE A 194 -27.89 3.05 -10.84
CA PHE A 194 -28.77 1.89 -10.59
C PHE A 194 -30.24 2.25 -10.79
N ASP A 195 -30.64 3.43 -10.32
CA ASP A 195 -32.02 3.92 -10.41
C ASP A 195 -32.43 4.27 -11.86
N HIS A 196 -31.50 4.83 -12.66
CA HIS A 196 -31.76 5.14 -14.07
C HIS A 196 -31.71 3.91 -14.98
N PHE A 197 -30.92 2.90 -14.63
CA PHE A 197 -30.72 1.68 -15.44
C PHE A 197 -31.07 0.39 -14.68
N PRO A 198 -32.28 0.27 -14.10
CA PRO A 198 -32.65 -0.86 -13.24
C PRO A 198 -32.75 -2.18 -14.00
N HIS A 199 -33.00 -2.13 -15.31
CA HIS A 199 -33.01 -3.29 -16.20
C HIS A 199 -31.64 -3.95 -16.36
N VAL A 200 -30.55 -3.19 -16.13
CA VAL A 200 -29.19 -3.72 -16.14
C VAL A 200 -28.78 -4.15 -14.74
N PHE A 201 -28.87 -3.23 -13.77
CA PHE A 201 -28.26 -3.44 -12.46
C PHE A 201 -29.13 -4.28 -11.51
N GLY A 202 -30.45 -4.21 -11.63
CA GLY A 202 -31.39 -4.79 -10.67
C GLY A 202 -31.17 -4.23 -9.25
N ASP A 203 -31.32 -5.08 -8.24
CA ASP A 203 -30.99 -4.74 -6.85
C ASP A 203 -29.48 -4.92 -6.61
N VAL A 204 -28.76 -3.81 -6.42
CA VAL A 204 -27.33 -3.81 -6.09
C VAL A 204 -27.16 -3.36 -4.65
N LYS A 205 -26.51 -4.20 -3.85
CA LYS A 205 -26.25 -3.92 -2.43
C LYS A 205 -24.86 -3.32 -2.25
N LEU A 206 -24.66 -2.67 -1.11
CA LEU A 206 -23.35 -2.14 -0.73
C LEU A 206 -22.25 -3.22 -0.76
N GLN A 207 -22.59 -4.47 -0.42
CA GLN A 207 -21.63 -5.59 -0.45
C GLN A 207 -21.17 -5.95 -1.86
N ASP A 208 -22.06 -5.85 -2.86
CA ASP A 208 -21.71 -6.09 -4.27
C ASP A 208 -20.75 -5.00 -4.76
N PHE A 209 -21.07 -3.74 -4.42
CA PHE A 209 -20.20 -2.60 -4.74
C PHE A 209 -18.86 -2.67 -4.00
N ALA A 210 -18.85 -3.01 -2.71
CA ALA A 210 -17.61 -3.15 -1.95
C ALA A 210 -16.69 -4.24 -2.54
N TYR A 211 -17.28 -5.34 -3.02
CA TYR A 211 -16.54 -6.38 -3.73
C TYR A 211 -15.94 -5.87 -5.05
N ALA A 212 -16.73 -5.20 -5.89
CA ALA A 212 -16.23 -4.59 -7.12
C ALA A 212 -15.16 -3.51 -6.85
N TYR A 213 -15.33 -2.71 -5.80
CA TYR A 213 -14.36 -1.72 -5.34
C TYR A 213 -13.05 -2.40 -4.95
N ALA A 214 -13.11 -3.47 -4.14
CA ALA A 214 -11.94 -4.24 -3.72
C ALA A 214 -11.22 -4.92 -4.89
N LEU A 215 -11.95 -5.37 -5.91
CA LEU A 215 -11.37 -5.88 -7.16
C LEU A 215 -10.56 -4.80 -7.87
N VAL A 216 -11.11 -3.59 -8.00
CA VAL A 216 -10.41 -2.47 -8.63
C VAL A 216 -9.19 -2.06 -7.80
N THR A 217 -9.32 -1.90 -6.49
CA THR A 217 -8.19 -1.46 -5.65
C THR A 217 -7.03 -2.46 -5.64
N SER A 218 -7.31 -3.75 -5.74
CA SER A 218 -6.29 -4.80 -5.72
C SER A 218 -5.60 -5.04 -7.08
N ARG A 219 -6.19 -4.56 -8.19
CA ARG A 219 -5.79 -4.97 -9.55
C ARG A 219 -5.63 -3.83 -10.55
N ALA A 220 -6.10 -2.63 -10.23
CA ALA A 220 -6.01 -1.52 -11.15
C ALA A 220 -4.71 -0.74 -10.96
N TRP A 221 -4.21 -0.23 -12.08
CA TRP A 221 -3.05 0.62 -12.18
C TRP A 221 -3.48 2.07 -12.39
N GLU A 222 -2.65 2.99 -11.91
CA GLU A 222 -2.79 4.41 -12.20
C GLU A 222 -1.74 4.85 -13.23
N SER A 223 -2.23 5.47 -14.30
CA SER A 223 -1.43 6.05 -15.38
C SER A 223 -1.83 7.51 -15.63
N SER A 224 -1.19 8.18 -16.59
CA SER A 224 -1.64 9.51 -17.05
C SER A 224 -3.06 9.51 -17.62
N LYS A 225 -3.61 8.35 -17.96
CA LYS A 225 -5.00 8.17 -18.41
C LYS A 225 -5.99 7.90 -17.28
N GLY A 226 -5.50 7.79 -16.05
CA GLY A 226 -6.28 7.48 -14.87
C GLY A 226 -6.18 6.01 -14.47
N VAL A 227 -7.24 5.54 -13.80
CA VAL A 227 -7.36 4.22 -13.19
C VAL A 227 -7.84 3.20 -14.22
N SER A 228 -7.10 2.10 -14.38
CA SER A 228 -7.50 1.01 -15.26
C SER A 228 -7.02 -0.37 -14.78
N MET A 229 -7.84 -1.40 -15.00
CA MET A 229 -7.40 -2.79 -14.87
C MET A 229 -6.81 -3.25 -16.20
N ILE A 230 -5.73 -4.03 -16.15
CA ILE A 230 -5.02 -4.50 -17.33
C ILE A 230 -5.19 -6.02 -17.40
N PRO A 231 -6.14 -6.53 -18.20
CA PRO A 231 -6.36 -7.98 -18.32
C PRO A 231 -5.06 -8.70 -18.67
N PHE A 232 -4.92 -9.91 -18.12
CA PHE A 232 -3.71 -10.73 -18.17
C PHE A 232 -2.58 -10.20 -17.26
N ALA A 233 -2.21 -8.93 -17.35
CA ALA A 233 -1.15 -8.37 -16.49
C ALA A 233 -1.53 -8.41 -15.01
N ASP A 234 -2.81 -8.25 -14.68
CA ASP A 234 -3.36 -8.36 -13.32
C ASP A 234 -3.34 -9.77 -12.72
N PHE A 235 -2.87 -10.78 -13.46
CA PHE A 235 -2.63 -12.13 -12.95
C PHE A 235 -1.21 -12.34 -12.41
N LEU A 236 -0.30 -11.37 -12.61
CA LEU A 236 1.04 -11.40 -12.01
C LEU A 236 0.94 -11.15 -10.50
N ASN A 237 1.59 -11.99 -9.69
CA ASN A 237 1.58 -11.85 -8.23
C ASN A 237 2.77 -11.02 -7.71
N HIS A 238 2.70 -10.66 -6.42
CA HIS A 238 3.67 -9.80 -5.75
C HIS A 238 4.94 -10.55 -5.28
N ASP A 239 6.11 -9.97 -5.56
CA ASP A 239 7.37 -10.23 -4.85
C ASP A 239 8.01 -8.90 -4.43
N GLY A 240 8.17 -8.69 -3.12
CA GLY A 240 8.79 -7.49 -2.56
C GLY A 240 10.26 -7.30 -2.96
N THR A 241 10.95 -8.37 -3.33
CA THR A 241 12.35 -8.36 -3.77
C THR A 241 12.51 -8.08 -5.26
N SER A 242 11.47 -8.36 -6.07
CA SER A 242 11.45 -8.14 -7.51
C SER A 242 11.68 -6.68 -7.89
N GLN A 243 12.46 -6.43 -8.94
CA GLN A 243 12.57 -5.12 -9.56
C GLN A 243 11.65 -4.97 -10.78
N SER A 244 11.01 -6.05 -11.24
CA SER A 244 10.02 -6.00 -12.31
C SER A 244 8.78 -5.27 -11.82
N CYS A 245 8.27 -4.37 -12.64
CA CYS A 245 7.01 -3.67 -12.42
C CYS A 245 6.32 -3.48 -13.77
N ALA A 246 5.02 -3.18 -13.73
CA ALA A 246 4.31 -2.75 -14.93
C ALA A 246 4.73 -1.32 -15.29
N LEU A 247 5.05 -1.11 -16.54
CA LEU A 247 5.44 0.17 -17.11
C LEU A 247 4.42 0.59 -18.16
N SER A 248 4.24 1.89 -18.29
CA SER A 248 3.36 2.54 -19.25
C SER A 248 4.23 3.12 -20.36
N ASP A 249 4.20 2.51 -21.56
CA ASP A 249 4.80 3.10 -22.75
C ASP A 249 3.78 3.97 -23.47
N GLU A 250 3.75 5.26 -23.12
CA GLU A 250 2.87 6.23 -23.79
C GLU A 250 3.22 6.43 -25.27
N GLY A 251 4.45 6.13 -25.70
CA GLY A 251 4.81 6.23 -27.11
C GLY A 251 4.15 5.13 -27.93
N LYS A 252 4.14 3.91 -27.40
CA LYS A 252 3.52 2.75 -28.05
C LYS A 252 2.05 2.58 -27.68
N GLN A 253 1.55 3.23 -26.64
CA GLN A 253 0.21 3.00 -26.06
C GLN A 253 0.03 1.57 -25.54
N HIS A 254 1.05 1.04 -24.85
CA HIS A 254 1.05 -0.30 -24.26
C HIS A 254 1.50 -0.26 -22.80
N SER A 255 1.01 -1.22 -22.03
CA SER A 255 1.60 -1.58 -20.75
C SER A 255 2.58 -2.72 -20.95
N GLU A 256 3.79 -2.59 -20.42
CA GLU A 256 4.85 -3.61 -20.54
C GLU A 256 5.36 -4.08 -19.17
N VAL A 257 5.84 -5.32 -19.11
CA VAL A 257 6.55 -5.86 -17.94
C VAL A 257 7.88 -6.41 -18.41
N ILE A 258 8.97 -5.92 -17.81
CA ILE A 258 10.34 -6.34 -18.13
C ILE A 258 10.88 -7.23 -17.03
N ALA A 259 11.56 -8.32 -17.40
CA ALA A 259 12.18 -9.25 -16.47
C ALA A 259 13.35 -8.63 -15.71
N ASP A 260 13.35 -8.75 -14.39
CA ASP A 260 14.44 -8.34 -13.50
C ASP A 260 15.46 -9.45 -13.23
N ARG A 261 15.13 -10.68 -13.65
CA ARG A 261 15.94 -11.89 -13.49
C ARG A 261 15.61 -12.90 -14.59
N ASP A 262 16.38 -13.97 -14.63
CA ASP A 262 16.11 -15.11 -15.50
C ASP A 262 15.00 -16.00 -14.91
N TYR A 263 14.13 -16.53 -15.77
CA TYR A 263 13.08 -17.49 -15.42
C TYR A 263 13.20 -18.74 -16.29
N ALA A 264 13.19 -19.92 -15.66
CA ALA A 264 13.07 -21.20 -16.35
C ALA A 264 11.61 -21.48 -16.72
N PRO A 265 11.33 -22.32 -17.75
CA PRO A 265 9.98 -22.76 -18.03
C PRO A 265 9.34 -23.41 -16.79
N GLY A 266 8.13 -22.98 -16.44
CA GLY A 266 7.42 -23.43 -15.23
C GLY A 266 7.65 -22.56 -13.99
N ASP A 267 8.60 -21.62 -13.99
CA ASP A 267 8.78 -20.68 -12.89
C ASP A 267 7.59 -19.70 -12.84
N GLN A 268 7.09 -19.42 -11.63
CA GLN A 268 6.10 -18.35 -11.46
C GLN A 268 6.77 -16.99 -11.67
N VAL A 269 6.17 -16.17 -12.53
CA VAL A 269 6.65 -14.82 -12.78
C VAL A 269 5.96 -13.86 -11.82
N LEU A 270 6.78 -13.14 -11.05
CA LEU A 270 6.35 -12.24 -9.98
C LEU A 270 6.83 -10.82 -10.26
N ILE A 271 6.00 -9.83 -9.95
CA ILE A 271 6.35 -8.41 -10.05
C ILE A 271 6.31 -7.75 -8.68
N ARG A 272 6.97 -6.61 -8.54
CA ARG A 272 6.78 -5.74 -7.38
C ARG A 272 5.60 -4.81 -7.63
N TYR A 273 4.54 -5.02 -6.86
CA TYR A 273 3.41 -4.07 -6.82
C TYR A 273 3.82 -2.69 -6.31
N GLY A 274 4.67 -2.69 -5.29
CA GLY A 274 5.30 -1.51 -4.72
C GLY A 274 6.15 -1.88 -3.52
N LYS A 275 6.81 -0.88 -2.93
CA LYS A 275 7.57 -1.04 -1.67
C LYS A 275 6.62 -0.84 -0.50
N PHE A 276 5.67 -1.77 -0.36
CA PHE A 276 4.51 -1.64 0.49
C PHE A 276 4.68 -2.38 1.81
N SER A 277 4.29 -1.72 2.90
CA SER A 277 4.18 -2.33 4.23
C SER A 277 3.06 -3.37 4.27
N ASN A 278 3.06 -4.26 5.27
CA ASN A 278 1.92 -5.17 5.46
C ASN A 278 0.59 -4.43 5.66
N ALA A 279 0.59 -3.20 6.19
CA ALA A 279 -0.64 -2.39 6.27
C ALA A 279 -1.22 -2.09 4.88
N THR A 280 -0.38 -1.63 3.96
CA THR A 280 -0.77 -1.37 2.56
C THR A 280 -1.14 -2.66 1.83
N LEU A 281 -0.34 -3.72 1.97
CA LEU A 281 -0.61 -5.00 1.33
C LEU A 281 -1.96 -5.59 1.77
N LEU A 282 -2.27 -5.47 3.06
CA LEU A 282 -3.51 -5.98 3.62
C LEU A 282 -4.73 -5.12 3.26
N LEU A 283 -4.61 -3.79 3.24
CA LEU A 283 -5.71 -2.90 2.84
C LEU A 283 -6.07 -3.07 1.37
N ASP A 284 -5.06 -2.99 0.50
CA ASP A 284 -5.29 -2.85 -0.94
C ASP A 284 -5.42 -4.22 -1.63
N PHE A 285 -4.64 -5.21 -1.21
CA PHE A 285 -4.52 -6.50 -1.91
C PHE A 285 -4.99 -7.72 -1.11
N GLY A 286 -5.20 -7.57 0.21
CA GLY A 286 -5.73 -8.64 1.05
C GLY A 286 -4.71 -9.72 1.44
N PHE A 287 -3.43 -9.42 1.49
CA PHE A 287 -2.42 -10.36 1.98
C PHE A 287 -1.32 -9.66 2.80
N THR A 288 -0.54 -10.46 3.53
CA THR A 288 0.64 -10.03 4.28
C THR A 288 1.84 -10.89 3.91
N LEU A 289 3.05 -10.38 4.13
CA LEU A 289 4.27 -11.17 4.07
C LEU A 289 4.74 -11.45 5.52
N PRO A 290 5.10 -12.69 5.88
CA PRO A 290 5.53 -13.03 7.25
C PRO A 290 6.71 -12.20 7.76
N HIS A 291 7.62 -11.80 6.86
CA HIS A 291 8.74 -10.90 7.17
C HIS A 291 8.88 -9.84 6.08
N ASN A 292 8.13 -8.75 6.19
CA ASN A 292 8.14 -7.67 5.20
C ASN A 292 9.17 -6.59 5.54
N ILE A 293 10.22 -6.47 4.74
CA ILE A 293 11.28 -5.44 4.91
C ILE A 293 10.79 -4.01 4.73
N TYR A 294 9.57 -3.82 4.22
CA TYR A 294 8.92 -2.52 4.06
C TYR A 294 7.90 -2.20 5.15
N ASP A 295 7.81 -3.03 6.19
CA ASP A 295 6.97 -2.71 7.34
C ASP A 295 7.36 -1.37 7.96
N GLN A 296 6.33 -0.65 8.37
CA GLN A 296 6.41 0.63 9.01
C GLN A 296 5.26 0.73 10.00
N VAL A 297 5.43 1.54 11.03
CA VAL A 297 4.40 1.80 12.05
C VAL A 297 4.20 3.30 12.16
N GLN A 298 2.95 3.71 12.29
CA GLN A 298 2.63 5.10 12.61
C GLN A 298 2.48 5.26 14.10
N ILE A 299 3.02 6.37 14.60
CA ILE A 299 2.79 6.79 15.98
C ILE A 299 2.26 8.21 16.00
N GLU A 300 1.29 8.47 16.86
CA GLU A 300 0.76 9.81 17.08
C GLU A 300 1.24 10.35 18.43
N LEU A 301 1.73 11.59 18.42
CA LEU A 301 2.19 12.29 19.62
C LEU A 301 1.52 13.64 19.75
N ASN A 302 0.80 13.86 20.84
CA ASN A 302 0.10 15.11 21.10
C ASN A 302 0.84 15.98 22.13
N VAL A 303 0.74 17.30 21.97
CA VAL A 303 1.12 18.25 23.01
C VAL A 303 0.07 18.17 24.12
N PRO A 304 0.43 17.87 25.38
CA PRO A 304 -0.54 17.76 26.46
C PRO A 304 -1.33 19.05 26.66
N HIS A 305 -2.66 18.98 26.78
CA HIS A 305 -3.50 20.17 26.97
C HIS A 305 -3.19 20.96 28.25
N HIS A 306 -2.67 20.29 29.28
CA HIS A 306 -2.27 20.90 30.55
C HIS A 306 -0.85 21.46 30.56
N ASP A 307 -0.12 21.37 29.44
CA ASP A 307 1.19 21.98 29.28
C ASP A 307 1.06 23.52 29.27
N GLN A 308 1.77 24.21 30.16
CA GLN A 308 1.73 25.67 30.28
C GLN A 308 2.14 26.38 28.98
N LEU A 309 2.95 25.72 28.16
CA LEU A 309 3.41 26.21 26.86
C LEU A 309 2.64 25.58 25.69
N CYS A 310 1.53 24.88 25.94
CA CYS A 310 0.75 24.16 24.92
C CYS A 310 0.48 25.02 23.68
N VAL A 311 -0.10 26.21 23.88
CA VAL A 311 -0.43 27.15 22.79
C VAL A 311 0.82 27.56 22.01
N MET A 312 1.95 27.77 22.68
CA MET A 312 3.21 28.16 22.04
C MET A 312 3.80 27.01 21.24
N LYS A 313 3.82 25.79 21.79
CA LYS A 313 4.30 24.58 21.11
C LYS A 313 3.47 24.29 19.87
N LEU A 314 2.14 24.37 19.96
CA LEU A 314 1.24 24.18 18.82
C LEU A 314 1.43 25.25 17.73
N LYS A 315 1.56 26.53 18.11
CA LYS A 315 1.85 27.61 17.15
C LYS A 315 3.18 27.40 16.44
N LEU A 316 4.20 26.93 17.18
CA LEU A 316 5.52 26.67 16.64
C LEU A 316 5.48 25.49 15.66
N LEU A 317 4.84 24.38 16.04
CA LEU A 317 4.66 23.23 15.16
C LEU A 317 3.90 23.61 13.88
N HIS A 318 2.79 24.35 13.99
CA HIS A 318 2.01 24.81 12.83
C HIS A 318 2.84 25.72 11.90
N ARG A 319 3.68 26.60 12.45
CA ARG A 319 4.53 27.50 11.64
C ARG A 319 5.57 26.75 10.81
N TYR A 320 6.10 25.66 11.34
CA TYR A 320 7.21 24.91 10.74
C TYR A 320 6.80 23.57 10.14
N GLN A 321 5.49 23.28 10.06
CA GLN A 321 4.96 22.23 9.21
C GLN A 321 5.17 22.62 7.74
N ALA A 322 5.79 21.73 6.96
CA ALA A 322 5.91 21.94 5.52
C ALA A 322 4.51 22.11 4.90
N PRO A 323 4.32 22.98 3.89
CA PRO A 323 3.05 23.04 3.18
C PRO A 323 2.75 21.65 2.63
N SER A 324 1.58 21.10 2.98
CA SER A 324 1.02 19.91 2.34
C SER A 324 1.09 20.15 0.83
N ILE A 325 1.77 19.27 0.10
CA ILE A 325 1.62 19.23 -1.36
C ILE A 325 0.13 19.06 -1.60
N LYS A 326 -0.47 20.02 -2.31
CA LYS A 326 -1.87 19.96 -2.74
C LYS A 326 -1.97 18.93 -3.85
N ASP A 327 -1.92 17.66 -3.50
CA ASP A 327 -2.46 16.61 -4.36
C ASP A 327 -3.91 16.37 -3.97
N VAL A 328 -4.73 16.25 -5.02
CA VAL A 328 -6.18 16.16 -4.97
C VAL A 328 -6.57 14.82 -4.38
N ASN A 329 -6.66 14.77 -3.05
CA ASN A 329 -7.76 14.17 -2.31
C ASN A 329 -7.62 14.58 -0.85
N VAL A 330 -8.70 15.19 -0.36
CA VAL A 330 -8.86 15.83 0.94
C VAL A 330 -8.30 14.94 2.06
N PHE A 331 -7.56 15.53 3.01
CA PHE A 331 -7.65 15.36 4.49
C PHE A 331 -6.31 15.72 5.13
N SER A 332 -6.36 16.70 6.04
CA SER A 332 -5.20 17.34 6.66
C SER A 332 -4.40 16.37 7.53
N SER A 333 -3.12 16.21 7.24
CA SER A 333 -2.18 15.66 8.22
C SER A 333 -2.13 16.61 9.41
N SER A 334 -2.73 16.26 10.54
CA SER A 334 -2.32 16.86 11.79
C SER A 334 -0.82 16.56 11.92
N GLY A 335 0.03 17.58 12.06
CA GLY A 335 1.49 17.38 12.10
C GLY A 335 1.99 16.75 13.42
N ASN A 336 1.26 15.76 13.92
CA ASN A 336 1.47 14.98 15.13
C ASN A 336 1.62 13.46 14.83
N SER A 337 1.47 13.01 13.58
CA SER A 337 1.68 11.61 13.18
C SER A 337 3.07 11.40 12.55
N PHE A 338 3.74 10.32 12.93
CA PHE A 338 5.10 9.99 12.51
C PHE A 338 5.20 8.53 12.05
N THR A 339 5.68 8.32 10.83
CA THR A 339 5.97 6.98 10.32
C THR A 339 7.38 6.56 10.69
N ILE A 340 7.50 5.48 11.46
CA ILE A 340 8.76 4.83 11.78
C ILE A 340 8.94 3.62 10.85
N LYS A 341 10.14 3.48 10.29
CA LYS A 341 10.58 2.27 9.57
C LYS A 341 11.61 1.54 10.42
N GLU A 342 11.83 0.27 10.13
CA GLU A 342 12.82 -0.53 10.85
C GLU A 342 14.20 0.17 10.86
N VAL A 343 14.77 0.37 12.04
CA VAL A 343 16.06 1.06 12.22
C VAL A 343 17.16 0.05 12.51
N GLN A 344 18.28 0.16 11.78
CA GLN A 344 19.42 -0.73 12.00
C GLN A 344 20.18 -0.34 13.26
N ALA A 345 20.51 -1.34 14.09
CA ALA A 345 21.30 -1.16 15.32
C ALA A 345 22.78 -0.80 15.05
N ALA A 346 23.30 -1.08 13.85
CA ALA A 346 24.72 -1.08 13.58
C ALA A 346 25.21 0.17 12.81
N SER A 347 25.89 1.04 13.56
CA SER A 347 26.84 2.10 13.17
C SER A 347 26.37 3.52 13.47
N ARG A 348 27.34 4.36 13.88
CA ARG A 348 27.21 5.82 14.09
C ARG A 348 26.68 6.59 12.87
N ARG A 349 26.39 5.91 11.74
CA ARG A 349 25.88 6.44 10.46
C ARG A 349 24.57 5.78 9.98
N GLY A 350 23.96 4.88 10.76
CA GLY A 350 22.64 4.30 10.44
C GLY A 350 21.53 5.35 10.53
N ARG A 351 20.49 5.25 9.68
CA ARG A 351 19.29 6.10 9.80
C ARG A 351 18.54 5.67 11.07
N GLY A 352 18.55 6.53 12.10
CA GLY A 352 17.74 6.36 13.31
C GLY A 352 16.26 6.67 13.09
N ILE A 353 15.51 6.83 14.18
CA ILE A 353 14.10 7.24 14.10
C ILE A 353 13.96 8.60 13.36
N PRO A 354 12.78 8.90 12.77
CA PRO A 354 12.58 10.11 11.98
C PRO A 354 13.09 11.38 12.67
N GLN A 355 13.76 12.24 11.92
CA GLN A 355 14.26 13.52 12.45
C GLN A 355 13.12 14.39 12.99
N SER A 356 11.97 14.41 12.29
CA SER A 356 10.77 15.13 12.74
C SER A 356 10.26 14.61 14.08
N LEU A 357 10.33 13.30 14.32
CA LEU A 357 9.95 12.69 15.59
C LEU A 357 10.90 13.09 16.73
N ARG A 358 12.22 13.13 16.47
CA ARG A 358 13.21 13.62 17.45
C ARG A 358 13.01 15.11 17.76
N ALA A 359 12.78 15.92 16.73
CA ALA A 359 12.44 17.34 16.88
C ALA A 359 11.17 17.52 17.74
N PHE A 360 10.14 16.71 17.50
CA PHE A 360 8.92 16.73 18.31
C PHE A 360 9.19 16.42 19.78
N GLY A 361 9.99 15.38 20.07
CA GLY A 361 10.43 15.06 21.43
C GLY A 361 11.12 16.25 22.13
N ARG A 362 12.00 16.97 21.41
CA ARG A 362 12.68 18.17 21.94
C ARG A 362 11.70 19.31 22.25
N ILE A 363 10.70 19.52 21.41
CA ILE A 363 9.66 20.53 21.62
C ILE A 363 8.79 20.15 22.82
N LEU A 364 8.44 18.87 22.96
CA LEU A 364 7.60 18.40 24.07
C LEU A 364 8.24 18.63 25.44
N ILE A 365 9.55 18.39 25.58
CA ILE A 365 10.23 18.61 26.86
C ILE A 365 10.49 20.09 27.18
N SER A 366 10.42 21.00 26.19
CA SER A 366 10.71 22.42 26.42
C SER A 366 9.81 23.01 27.48
N ASP A 367 10.40 23.59 28.52
CA ASP A 367 9.70 24.07 29.73
C ASP A 367 9.70 25.60 29.85
N SER A 368 10.38 26.29 28.94
CA SER A 368 10.43 27.75 28.89
C SER A 368 10.24 28.30 27.49
N GLN A 369 9.73 29.53 27.43
CA GLN A 369 9.63 30.30 26.18
C GLN A 369 11.01 30.55 25.55
N GLN A 370 12.07 30.67 26.37
CA GLN A 370 13.43 30.89 25.88
C GLN A 370 13.95 29.70 25.07
N GLU A 371 13.71 28.47 25.54
CA GLU A 371 14.08 27.26 24.80
C GLU A 371 13.31 27.15 23.49
N LEU A 372 11.99 27.37 23.49
CA LEU A 372 11.19 27.35 22.27
C LEU A 372 11.64 28.40 21.24
N ASN A 373 11.97 29.61 21.71
CA ASN A 373 12.51 30.66 20.86
C ASN A 373 13.90 30.29 20.30
N ALA A 374 14.73 29.59 21.07
CA ALA A 374 16.02 29.10 20.60
C ALA A 374 15.86 28.06 19.49
N LEU A 375 14.89 27.14 19.60
CA LEU A 375 14.57 26.17 18.55
C LEU A 375 14.05 26.85 17.27
N ALA A 376 13.21 27.88 17.41
CA ALA A 376 12.75 28.69 16.28
C ALA A 376 13.92 29.41 15.59
N LYS A 377 14.82 30.02 16.38
CA LYS A 377 16.00 30.72 15.87
C LYS A 377 16.98 29.76 15.16
N GLU A 378 17.15 28.53 15.66
CA GLU A 378 17.91 27.49 14.96
C GLU A 378 17.32 27.23 13.57
N ALA A 379 16.00 27.09 13.46
CA ALA A 379 15.33 26.84 12.19
C ALA A 379 15.54 28.00 11.20
N GLU A 380 15.39 29.25 11.67
CA GLU A 380 15.61 30.47 10.86
C GLU A 380 17.05 30.62 10.37
N GLN A 381 18.03 30.15 11.13
CA GLN A 381 19.45 30.24 10.80
C GLN A 381 19.96 29.12 9.89
N HIS A 382 19.15 28.08 9.66
CA HIS A 382 19.54 26.90 8.90
C HIS A 382 18.58 26.62 7.74
N ASP A 383 18.13 25.38 7.59
CA ASP A 383 17.31 24.91 6.46
C ASP A 383 15.80 25.08 6.69
N GLY A 384 15.41 25.91 7.66
CA GLY A 384 14.02 26.13 8.03
C GLY A 384 13.38 24.97 8.82
N ARG A 385 14.11 23.90 9.15
CA ARG A 385 13.55 22.75 9.89
C ARG A 385 13.71 22.92 11.39
N LEU A 386 12.59 22.83 12.10
CA LEU A 386 12.53 23.02 13.54
C LEU A 386 13.26 21.92 14.31
N ALA A 387 14.05 22.33 15.32
CA ALA A 387 14.72 21.46 16.29
C ALA A 387 15.46 20.28 15.63
N ARG A 388 16.17 20.55 14.53
CA ARG A 388 16.85 19.53 13.73
C ARG A 388 18.05 18.95 14.47
N HIS A 389 18.83 19.81 15.10
CA HIS A 389 20.08 19.44 15.74
C HIS A 389 19.88 18.96 17.19
N PRO A 390 20.77 18.09 17.71
CA PRO A 390 20.77 17.74 19.14
C PRO A 390 20.85 18.98 20.02
N LEU A 391 20.10 18.97 21.13
CA LEU A 391 20.16 20.06 22.10
C LEU A 391 21.57 20.19 22.69
N LYS A 392 22.06 21.43 22.84
CA LYS A 392 23.36 21.70 23.47
C LYS A 392 23.45 21.15 24.89
N ASN A 393 22.32 21.16 25.62
CA ASN A 393 22.22 20.55 26.92
C ASN A 393 21.99 19.03 26.78
N LYS A 394 23.04 18.24 26.99
CA LYS A 394 22.99 16.76 26.89
C LYS A 394 21.89 16.13 27.76
N ARG A 395 21.67 16.65 28.98
CA ARG A 395 20.62 16.14 29.87
C ARG A 395 19.23 16.33 29.25
N ARG A 396 18.95 17.49 28.66
CA ARG A 396 17.69 17.78 27.97
C ARG A 396 17.54 16.93 26.71
N GLU A 397 18.62 16.71 25.95
CA GLU A 397 18.59 15.82 24.79
C GLU A 397 18.22 14.37 25.18
N ILE A 398 18.81 13.86 26.27
CA ILE A 398 18.49 12.54 26.83
C ILE A 398 17.03 12.49 27.29
N GLU A 399 16.55 13.51 28.01
CA GLU A 399 15.16 13.61 28.47
C GLU A 399 14.16 13.54 27.31
N ALA A 400 14.43 14.27 26.20
CA ALA A 400 13.61 14.22 25.00
C ALA A 400 13.52 12.82 24.39
N HIS A 401 14.63 12.07 24.37
CA HIS A 401 14.68 10.72 23.81
C HIS A 401 14.10 9.67 24.77
N GLN A 402 14.22 9.87 26.09
CA GLN A 402 13.56 9.05 27.11
C GLN A 402 12.04 9.20 27.06
N LEU A 403 11.53 10.41 26.81
CA LEU A 403 10.09 10.64 26.59
C LEU A 403 9.58 9.81 25.40
N LEU A 404 10.28 9.86 24.25
CA LEU A 404 9.93 9.07 23.08
C LEU A 404 10.01 7.56 23.35
N LEU A 405 11.05 7.12 24.07
CA LEU A 405 11.25 5.72 24.45
C LEU A 405 10.10 5.21 25.32
N SER A 406 9.64 6.02 26.29
CA SER A 406 8.49 5.69 27.15
C SER A 406 7.20 5.51 26.33
N LYS A 407 6.95 6.39 25.35
CA LYS A 407 5.78 6.27 24.46
C LYS A 407 5.84 5.02 23.59
N ILE A 408 7.00 4.73 22.99
CA ILE A 408 7.19 3.54 22.16
C ILE A 408 7.11 2.26 23.01
N ALA A 409 7.63 2.26 24.24
CA ALA A 409 7.52 1.11 25.14
C ALA A 409 6.06 0.78 25.47
N LYS A 410 5.23 1.80 25.72
CA LYS A 410 3.80 1.60 25.93
C LYS A 410 3.12 0.98 24.70
N LEU A 411 3.44 1.47 23.49
CA LEU A 411 2.92 0.88 22.26
C LEU A 411 3.36 -0.59 22.11
N ILE A 412 4.63 -0.91 22.40
CA ILE A 412 5.11 -2.30 22.38
C ILE A 412 4.24 -3.20 23.27
N GLU A 413 3.92 -2.76 24.49
CA GLU A 413 3.04 -3.50 25.41
C GLU A 413 1.61 -3.69 24.85
N GLU A 414 1.05 -2.64 24.25
CA GLU A 414 -0.28 -2.68 23.62
C GLU A 414 -0.31 -3.67 22.43
N TYR A 415 0.69 -3.62 21.55
CA TYR A 415 0.82 -4.58 20.44
C TYR A 415 1.03 -6.01 20.92
N ASP A 416 1.89 -6.24 21.93
CA ASP A 416 2.11 -7.57 22.52
C ASP A 416 0.80 -8.13 23.11
N ALA A 417 0.00 -7.30 23.77
CA ALA A 417 -1.29 -7.69 24.31
C ALA A 417 -2.29 -8.07 23.20
N SER A 418 -2.37 -7.26 22.13
CA SER A 418 -3.20 -7.56 20.97
C SER A 418 -2.79 -8.86 20.26
N ILE A 419 -1.50 -9.08 20.04
CA ILE A 419 -1.03 -10.32 19.39
C ILE A 419 -1.38 -11.56 20.24
N LYS A 420 -1.27 -11.44 21.58
CA LYS A 420 -1.66 -12.51 22.50
C LYS A 420 -3.17 -12.77 22.48
N SER A 421 -4.00 -11.73 22.36
CA SER A 421 -5.46 -11.87 22.36
C SER A 421 -5.98 -12.61 21.12
N LEU A 422 -5.24 -12.60 20.00
CA LEU A 422 -5.55 -13.40 18.81
C LEU A 422 -5.47 -14.92 19.05
N GLY A 423 -4.91 -15.35 20.18
CA GLY A 423 -4.84 -16.77 20.57
C GLY A 423 -3.89 -17.60 19.70
N SER A 424 -4.02 -18.93 19.78
CA SER A 424 -3.27 -19.86 18.92
C SER A 424 -3.95 -20.07 17.57
N MET A 425 -3.19 -20.51 16.57
CA MET A 425 -3.74 -20.78 15.24
C MET A 425 -4.78 -21.90 15.30
N PRO A 426 -5.99 -21.71 14.73
CA PRO A 426 -6.97 -22.78 14.67
C PRO A 426 -6.42 -23.96 13.86
N ARG A 427 -6.69 -25.19 14.30
CA ARG A 427 -6.35 -26.42 13.54
C ARG A 427 -7.15 -26.57 12.24
N VAL A 428 -8.17 -25.74 12.02
CA VAL A 428 -9.07 -25.80 10.86
C VAL A 428 -8.89 -24.54 10.01
N TYR A 429 -8.54 -24.75 8.75
CA TYR A 429 -8.40 -23.69 7.75
C TYR A 429 -9.78 -23.24 7.25
N GLY A 430 -10.24 -22.09 7.72
CA GLY A 430 -11.41 -21.37 7.20
C GLY A 430 -11.12 -19.87 7.02
N LYS A 431 -12.00 -19.12 6.34
CA LYS A 431 -11.81 -17.68 6.05
C LYS A 431 -11.45 -16.84 7.29
N GLY A 432 -12.13 -17.08 8.42
CA GLY A 432 -11.82 -16.43 9.69
C GLY A 432 -10.43 -16.78 10.26
N SER A 433 -9.92 -17.99 9.99
CA SER A 433 -8.57 -18.38 10.40
C SER A 433 -7.48 -17.65 9.59
N LEU A 434 -7.73 -17.40 8.30
CA LEU A 434 -6.80 -16.67 7.44
C LEU A 434 -6.75 -15.19 7.80
N ARG A 435 -7.89 -14.51 7.93
CA ARG A 435 -7.92 -13.08 8.33
C ARG A 435 -7.25 -12.85 9.70
N ARG A 436 -7.39 -13.80 10.63
CA ARG A 436 -6.66 -13.77 11.91
C ARG A 436 -5.15 -13.91 11.74
N GLN A 437 -4.68 -14.73 10.81
CA GLN A 437 -3.25 -14.82 10.49
C GLN A 437 -2.74 -13.51 9.88
N LEU A 438 -3.49 -12.93 8.94
CA LEU A 438 -3.15 -11.64 8.33
C LEU A 438 -3.04 -10.52 9.39
N ALA A 439 -3.98 -10.49 10.35
CA ALA A 439 -3.92 -9.58 11.48
C ALA A 439 -2.66 -9.80 12.34
N ARG A 440 -2.30 -11.06 12.61
CA ARG A 440 -1.08 -11.39 13.36
C ARG A 440 0.19 -10.94 12.63
N ASP A 441 0.29 -11.17 11.33
CA ASP A 441 1.45 -10.79 10.52
C ASP A 441 1.63 -9.27 10.48
N LEU A 442 0.53 -8.52 10.32
CA LEU A 442 0.53 -7.06 10.41
C LEU A 442 1.08 -6.57 11.75
N LEU A 443 0.45 -7.00 12.85
CA LEU A 443 0.81 -6.55 14.19
C LEU A 443 2.24 -6.96 14.58
N THR A 444 2.67 -8.16 14.18
CA THR A 444 4.04 -8.63 14.42
C THR A 444 5.06 -7.81 13.63
N GLY A 445 4.73 -7.42 12.40
CA GLY A 445 5.54 -6.52 11.57
C GLY A 445 5.72 -5.14 12.20
N GLU A 446 4.63 -4.51 12.63
CA GLU A 446 4.65 -3.21 13.30
C GLU A 446 5.36 -3.27 14.66
N LEU A 447 5.14 -4.32 15.44
CA LEU A 447 5.86 -4.58 16.69
C LEU A 447 7.37 -4.67 16.48
N ARG A 448 7.83 -5.38 15.44
CA ARG A 448 9.26 -5.47 15.09
C ARG A 448 9.85 -4.08 14.84
N VAL A 449 9.14 -3.23 14.11
CA VAL A 449 9.56 -1.85 13.85
C VAL A 449 9.65 -1.05 15.15
N LEU A 450 8.64 -1.13 16.03
CA LEU A 450 8.66 -0.45 17.34
C LEU A 450 9.83 -0.92 18.21
N GLN A 451 10.10 -2.23 18.26
CA GLN A 451 11.22 -2.81 19.00
C GLN A 451 12.57 -2.30 18.47
N SER A 452 12.74 -2.21 17.14
CA SER A 452 13.95 -1.64 16.54
C SER A 452 14.16 -0.17 16.97
N ALA A 453 13.09 0.63 16.96
CA ALA A 453 13.11 2.03 17.37
C ALA A 453 13.45 2.20 18.86
N SER A 454 12.87 1.34 19.72
CA SER A 454 13.17 1.27 21.15
C SER A 454 14.64 0.94 21.40
N ALA A 455 15.20 -0.04 20.69
CA ALA A 455 16.61 -0.41 20.80
C ALA A 455 17.53 0.74 20.37
N TRP A 456 17.21 1.42 19.26
CA TRP A 456 17.97 2.58 18.80
C TRP A 456 17.95 3.72 19.82
N LEU A 457 16.79 4.05 20.39
CA LEU A 457 16.65 5.10 21.40
C LEU A 457 17.46 4.79 22.67
N LYS A 458 17.41 3.54 23.16
CA LYS A 458 18.23 3.09 24.30
C LYS A 458 19.72 3.30 24.03
N ASN A 459 20.19 2.87 22.86
CA ASN A 459 21.59 3.01 22.47
C ASN A 459 22.01 4.49 22.33
N TYR A 460 21.15 5.33 21.75
CA TYR A 460 21.39 6.76 21.61
C TYR A 460 21.57 7.45 22.98
N CYS A 461 20.69 7.16 23.94
CA CYS A 461 20.79 7.71 25.30
C CYS A 461 22.05 7.23 26.04
N VAL A 462 22.42 5.96 25.91
CA VAL A 462 23.65 5.40 26.52
C VAL A 462 24.90 6.05 25.93
N THR A 463 24.96 6.20 24.61
CA THR A 463 26.10 6.81 23.91
C THR A 463 26.28 8.27 24.37
N LEU A 464 25.22 9.06 24.41
CA LEU A 464 25.27 10.45 24.87
C LEU A 464 25.63 10.61 26.35
N SER A 465 25.40 9.59 27.17
CA SER A 465 25.78 9.58 28.58
C SER A 465 27.25 9.20 28.79
N SER A 466 27.86 8.54 27.80
CA SER A 466 29.24 8.03 27.85
C SER A 466 30.26 8.98 27.22
N ASP A 467 29.82 9.83 26.29
CA ASP A 467 30.56 10.96 25.70
C ASP A 467 30.39 12.24 26.53
#